data_AF-A0AAN8IY54-F1
#
_entry.id   AF-A0AAN8IY54-F1
#
_cell.length_a   1.000
_cell.length_b   1.000
_cell.length_c   1.000
_cell.angle_alpha   90.00
_cell.angle_beta   90.00
_cell.angle_gamma   90.00
#
_symmetry.space_group_name_H-M   'P 1'
#
loop_
_entity.id
_entity.type
_entity.pdbx_description
1 polymer ?
#
loop_
_entity_poly.entity_id
_entity_poly.type
_entity_poly.pdbx_seq_one_letter_code
_entity_poly.pdbx_strand_id
1 'polypeptide(L)' 'MLYQVCSRIPGGGEFRCPKLDRNGAIKCIYDSQICNHTADCPDGDDEIPALCLLYAVLDANIKKVFDFIITGLESYRRDM' A
#
# COMPACT_ATOMS: atom_id res chain seq x y z
N MET A 1 -4.89 -2.06 -24.84
CA MET A 1 -5.72 -2.02 -23.62
C MET A 1 -4.95 -1.23 -22.58
N LEU A 2 -5.41 -0.02 -22.26
CA LEU A 2 -4.73 0.84 -21.28
C LEU A 2 -5.03 0.26 -19.89
N TYR A 3 -4.01 -0.29 -19.23
CA TYR A 3 -4.10 -0.69 -17.83
C TYR A 3 -4.22 0.60 -16.99
N GLN A 4 -5.34 0.78 -16.30
CA GLN A 4 -5.52 1.93 -15.42
C GLN A 4 -4.75 1.65 -14.12
N VAL A 5 -3.52 2.15 -14.08
CA VAL A 5 -2.69 2.20 -12.87
C VAL A 5 -3.12 3.38 -12.04
N CYS A 6 -3.15 3.20 -10.73
CA CYS A 6 -3.19 4.31 -9.79
C CYS A 6 -2.03 5.25 -10.16
N SER A 7 -2.41 6.43 -10.64
CA SER A 7 -1.52 7.35 -11.34
C SER A 7 -0.99 8.37 -10.34
N ARG A 8 0.02 7.94 -9.59
CA ARG A 8 1.06 8.76 -8.96
C ARG A 8 0.57 10.13 -8.45
N ILE A 9 -0.30 10.13 -7.45
CA ILE A 9 -0.57 11.33 -6.68
C ILE A 9 0.76 11.82 -6.07
N PRO A 10 1.10 13.12 -6.18
CA PRO A 10 2.28 13.66 -5.52
C PRO A 10 2.11 13.55 -3.99
N GLY A 11 2.90 12.68 -3.34
CA GLY A 11 3.08 12.69 -1.89
C GLY A 11 2.64 11.46 -1.09
N GLY A 12 2.21 10.35 -1.72
CA GLY A 12 1.83 9.15 -0.97
C GLY A 12 1.93 7.86 -1.78
N GLY A 13 2.19 6.73 -1.11
CA GLY A 13 2.04 5.42 -1.72
C GLY A 13 0.56 5.13 -1.97
N GLU A 14 0.18 4.77 -3.19
CA GLU A 14 -1.21 4.48 -3.54
C GLU A 14 -1.50 2.99 -3.40
N PHE A 15 -2.65 2.67 -2.79
CA PHE A 15 -3.23 1.34 -2.75
C PHE A 15 -4.42 1.25 -3.70
N ARG A 16 -4.50 0.15 -4.44
CA ARG A 16 -5.59 -0.14 -5.37
C ARG A 16 -6.65 -0.95 -4.65
N CYS A 17 -7.88 -0.43 -4.59
CA CYS A 17 -9.00 -1.20 -4.05
C CYS A 17 -9.19 -2.53 -4.82
N PRO A 18 -9.47 -3.65 -4.14
CA PRO A 18 -9.64 -4.94 -4.79
C PRO A 18 -10.79 -4.94 -5.79
N LYS A 19 -11.87 -4.24 -5.44
CA LYS A 19 -13.10 -4.13 -6.22
C LYS A 19 -13.18 -2.81 -6.98
N LEU A 20 -13.85 -2.87 -8.13
CA LEU A 20 -14.20 -1.68 -8.90
C LEU A 20 -15.32 -0.92 -8.19
N ASP A 21 -15.39 0.38 -8.42
CA ASP A 21 -16.50 1.19 -7.95
C ASP A 21 -17.81 0.88 -8.72
N ARG A 22 -18.89 1.59 -8.37
CA ARG A 22 -20.21 1.42 -8.99
C ARG A 22 -20.23 1.71 -10.50
N ASN A 23 -19.23 2.41 -11.02
CA ASN A 23 -19.08 2.75 -12.44
C ASN A 23 -18.11 1.81 -13.16
N GLY A 24 -17.57 0.79 -12.48
CA GLY A 24 -16.58 -0.12 -13.04
C GLY A 24 -15.17 0.49 -13.12
N ALA A 25 -14.90 1.59 -12.41
CA ALA A 25 -13.58 2.21 -12.36
C ALA A 25 -12.76 1.68 -11.17
N ILE A 26 -11.43 1.70 -11.32
CA ILE A 26 -10.52 1.37 -10.24
C ILE A 26 -10.48 2.55 -9.25
N LYS A 27 -10.76 2.28 -7.98
CA LYS A 27 -10.55 3.25 -6.90
C LYS A 27 -9.14 3.08 -6.31
N CYS A 28 -8.45 4.20 -6.16
CA CYS A 28 -7.14 4.28 -5.54
C CYS A 28 -7.27 5.12 -4.26
N ILE A 29 -6.61 4.66 -3.20
CA ILE A 29 -6.60 5.30 -1.88
C ILE A 29 -5.15 5.50 -1.42
N TYR A 30 -4.92 6.38 -0.46
CA TYR A 30 -3.60 6.56 0.14
C TYR A 30 -3.28 5.43 1.13
N ASP A 31 -2.00 5.20 1.39
CA ASP A 31 -1.52 4.36 2.49
C ASP A 31 -2.14 4.74 3.85
N SER A 32 -2.23 6.03 4.15
CA SER A 32 -2.88 6.59 5.35
C SER A 32 -4.38 6.33 5.42
N GLN A 33 -4.98 5.87 4.33
CA GLN A 33 -6.39 5.51 4.28
C GLN A 33 -6.66 4.03 4.57
N ILE A 34 -5.62 3.21 4.68
CA ILE A 34 -5.79 1.80 5.03
C ILE A 34 -5.99 1.70 6.55
N CYS A 35 -7.09 1.09 6.98
CA CYS A 35 -7.40 0.85 8.39
C CYS A 35 -7.44 2.14 9.25
N ASN A 36 -8.02 3.20 8.68
CA ASN A 36 -8.22 4.50 9.31
C ASN A 36 -9.61 4.66 9.96
N HIS A 37 -10.41 3.59 10.04
CA HIS A 37 -11.81 3.54 10.50
C HIS A 37 -12.84 4.19 9.55
N THR A 38 -12.46 4.45 8.30
CA THR A 38 -13.32 5.01 7.27
C THR A 38 -13.27 4.10 6.05
N ALA A 39 -14.43 3.60 5.60
CA ALA A 39 -14.48 2.78 4.40
C ALA A 39 -14.16 3.64 3.16
N ASP A 40 -12.90 3.61 2.73
CA ASP A 40 -12.42 4.31 1.55
C ASP A 40 -12.54 3.43 0.30
N CYS A 41 -12.50 2.10 0.38
CA CYS A 41 -12.84 1.23 -0.75
C CYS A 41 -14.37 1.02 -0.93
N PRO A 42 -14.84 0.68 -2.15
CA PRO A 42 -16.27 0.53 -2.44
C PRO A 42 -17.04 -0.42 -1.50
N ASP A 43 -16.38 -1.52 -1.10
CA ASP A 43 -16.94 -2.53 -0.19
C ASP A 43 -16.31 -2.45 1.23
N GLY A 44 -15.50 -1.42 1.50
CA GLY A 44 -14.79 -1.27 2.78
C GLY A 44 -13.72 -2.32 3.04
N ASP A 45 -13.16 -2.93 1.98
CA ASP A 45 -12.08 -3.94 2.07
C ASP A 45 -10.87 -3.44 2.89
N ASP A 46 -10.61 -2.14 2.83
CA ASP A 46 -9.57 -1.41 3.56
C ASP A 46 -9.81 -1.33 5.07
N GLU A 47 -11.00 -1.67 5.55
CA GLU A 47 -11.41 -1.63 6.97
C GLU A 47 -11.81 -3.01 7.52
N ILE A 48 -11.59 -4.10 6.77
CA ILE A 48 -11.89 -5.45 7.25
C ILE A 48 -10.89 -5.80 8.37
N PRO A 49 -11.35 -6.13 9.61
CA PRO A 49 -10.44 -6.32 10.75
C PRO A 49 -9.36 -7.38 10.54
N ALA A 50 -9.70 -8.48 9.87
CA ALA A 50 -8.73 -9.54 9.55
C ALA A 50 -7.65 -9.08 8.56
N LEU A 51 -8.02 -8.23 7.59
CA LEU A 51 -7.07 -7.65 6.63
C LEU A 51 -6.22 -6.56 7.28
N CYS A 52 -6.78 -5.76 8.19
CA CYS A 52 -6.03 -4.77 8.95
C CYS A 52 -4.96 -5.40 9.84
N LEU A 53 -5.27 -6.51 10.51
CA LEU A 53 -4.27 -7.26 11.27
C LEU A 53 -3.15 -7.76 10.36
N LEU A 54 -3.50 -8.35 9.21
CA LEU A 54 -2.51 -8.82 8.25
C LEU A 54 -1.63 -7.67 7.74
N TYR A 55 -2.24 -6.54 7.38
CA TYR A 55 -1.55 -5.34 6.91
C TYR A 55 -0.56 -4.83 7.96
N ALA A 56 -0.98 -4.69 9.23
CA ALA A 56 -0.11 -4.27 10.32
C ALA A 56 1.09 -5.22 10.55
N VAL A 57 0.86 -6.53 10.47
CA VAL A 57 1.93 -7.52 10.60
C VAL A 57 2.91 -7.43 9.43
N LEU A 58 2.40 -7.32 8.19
CA LEU A 58 3.25 -7.22 7.01
C LEU A 58 4.06 -5.91 7.01
N ASP A 59 3.43 -4.77 7.28
CA ASP A 59 4.10 -3.47 7.33
C ASP A 59 5.25 -3.46 8.37
N ALA A 60 4.98 -3.95 9.58
CA ALA A 60 5.96 -4.00 10.66
C ALA A 60 7.15 -4.95 10.38
N ASN A 61 6.93 -6.04 9.63
CA ASN A 61 7.96 -7.05 9.39
C ASN A 61 8.70 -6.86 8.06
N ILE A 62 7.98 -6.49 7.00
CA ILE A 62 8.56 -6.25 5.69
C ILE A 62 9.41 -4.97 5.70
N LYS A 63 9.00 -3.93 6.43
CA LYS A 63 9.83 -2.73 6.60
C LYS A 63 11.21 -3.04 7.17
N LYS A 64 11.29 -3.91 8.19
CA LYS A 64 12.56 -4.32 8.80
C LYS A 64 13.47 -5.04 7.82
N VAL A 65 12.88 -5.91 6.97
CA VAL A 65 13.62 -6.62 5.93
C VAL A 65 14.16 -5.63 4.90
N PHE A 66 13.34 -4.68 4.42
CA PHE A 66 13.79 -3.66 3.49
C PHE A 66 14.88 -2.76 4.08
N ASP A 67 14.70 -2.28 5.31
CA ASP A 67 15.68 -1.42 5.99
C ASP A 67 17.02 -2.14 6.15
N PHE A 68 17.01 -3.44 6.48
CA PHE A 68 18.20 -4.27 6.54
C PHE A 68 18.90 -4.38 5.17
N ILE A 69 18.13 -4.68 4.11
CA ILE A 69 18.67 -4.81 2.75
C ILE A 69 19.26 -3.47 2.28
N ILE A 70 18.54 -2.36 2.42
CA ILE A 70 18.99 -1.02 2.01
C ILE A 70 20.28 -0.65 2.75
N THR A 71 20.28 -0.78 4.08
CA THR A 71 21.45 -0.46 4.91
C THR A 71 22.66 -1.32 4.53
N GLY A 72 22.44 -2.61 4.24
CA GLY A 72 23.47 -3.51 3.75
C GLY A 72 24.04 -3.09 2.39
N LEU A 73 23.16 -2.72 1.44
CA LEU A 73 23.55 -2.23 0.12
C LEU A 73 24.30 -0.90 0.18
N GLU A 74 23.89 0.03 1.04
CA GLU A 74 24.59 1.30 1.25
C GLU A 74 25.96 1.13 1.89
N SER A 75 26.12 0.14 2.77
CA SER A 75 27.40 -0.21 3.36
C SER A 75 28.33 -0.79 2.29
N TYR A 76 27.84 -1.76 1.51
CA TYR A 76 28.59 -2.34 0.39
C TYR A 76 28.99 -1.30 -0.67
N ARG A 77 28.12 -0.32 -0.98
CA ARG A 77 28.43 0.77 -1.92
C ARG A 77 29.53 1.70 -1.42
N ARG A 78 29.69 1.88 -0.10
CA ARG A 78 30.71 2.78 0.47
C ARG A 78 32.10 2.15 0.54
N ASP A 79 32.19 0.82 0.43
CA ASP A 79 33.45 0.07 0.48
C ASP A 79 34.09 -0.14 -0.91
N MET A 80 33.50 0.43 -1.98
CA MET A 80 34.07 0.55 -3.34
C MET A 80 34.35 2.00 -3.71
#